data_AF-A0A9P3K428-F1
#
_entry.id   AF-A0A9P3K428-F1
#
_cell.length_a   1.000
_cell.length_b   1.000
_cell.length_c   1.000
_cell.angle_alpha   90.00
_cell.angle_beta   90.00
_cell.angle_gamma   90.00
#
_symmetry.space_group_name_H-M   'P 1'
#
loop_
_entity.id
_entity.type
_entity.pdbx_description
1 polymer ?
#
loop_
_entity_poly.entity_id
_entity_poly.type
_entity_poly.pdbx_seq_one_letter_code
_entity_poly.pdbx_strand_id
1 'polypeptide(L)'
;MVTKFEHDRVENEVQKTALCVAQSGQELKHLALEVEKVQQDLSRLDAMLGETRALERKESELLQNTEEEDALIPDDMDLDSNVLVEPEAEWKALLHRISKLKHAKVSEQERKAFGERMSTLKMFKDRAASIVTSMKVLNDGISRAKSKVVMVNKDTYDRVKSSFQNLCQHLLPNKSVNLIQLGETVEDGIKIAFSNSQAPDDSAMSWNTNLNQLSGGQRTLLSVALVLAIAQCSQNFVYLMDEVDAALDEENQSRVGALVQSELAKKGQVLCVSHNRAFQAFADSVVQVTMDNGSKISYAQLESGKRAKHMDS
;
A
#
# COMPACT_ATOMS: atom_id res chain seq x y z
N MET A 1 -11.97 39.76 -7.24
CA MET A 1 -12.86 39.05 -8.19
C MET A 1 -12.35 37.63 -8.50
N VAL A 2 -11.03 37.40 -8.53
CA VAL A 2 -10.41 36.09 -8.78
C VAL A 2 -10.65 35.06 -7.65
N THR A 3 -10.65 35.50 -6.38
CA THR A 3 -10.81 34.63 -5.21
C THR A 3 -12.19 33.97 -5.06
N LYS A 4 -13.25 34.58 -5.61
CA LYS A 4 -14.61 34.01 -5.55
C LYS A 4 -14.80 32.87 -6.57
N PHE A 5 -14.17 33.02 -7.74
CA PHE A 5 -14.23 32.03 -8.82
C PHE A 5 -13.48 30.73 -8.49
N GLU A 6 -12.34 30.83 -7.79
CA GLU A 6 -11.61 29.63 -7.33
C GLU A 6 -12.34 28.90 -6.20
N HIS A 7 -13.01 29.64 -5.30
CA HIS A 7 -13.82 29.05 -4.24
C HIS A 7 -15.02 28.27 -4.80
N ASP A 8 -15.80 28.88 -5.71
CA ASP A 8 -16.96 28.23 -6.35
C ASP A 8 -16.57 26.99 -7.18
N ARG A 9 -15.33 26.95 -7.69
CA ARG A 9 -14.79 25.81 -8.46
C ARG A 9 -14.39 24.65 -7.54
N VAL A 10 -13.74 24.93 -6.42
CA VAL A 10 -13.40 23.92 -5.41
C VAL A 10 -14.66 23.36 -4.77
N GLU A 11 -15.65 24.19 -4.46
CA GLU A 11 -16.91 23.77 -3.86
C GLU A 11 -17.71 22.83 -4.78
N ASN A 12 -17.70 23.09 -6.10
CA ASN A 12 -18.29 22.20 -7.10
C ASN A 12 -17.55 20.86 -7.24
N GLU A 13 -16.22 20.83 -7.16
CA GLU A 13 -15.47 19.56 -7.18
C GLU A 13 -15.68 18.74 -5.91
N VAL A 14 -15.79 19.40 -4.75
CA VAL A 14 -16.13 18.73 -3.48
C VAL A 14 -17.55 18.15 -3.55
N GLN A 15 -18.52 18.87 -4.11
CA GLN A 15 -19.87 18.33 -4.30
C GLN A 15 -19.91 17.16 -5.28
N LYS A 16 -19.17 17.23 -6.40
CA LYS A 16 -19.07 16.11 -7.35
C LYS A 16 -18.43 14.87 -6.74
N THR A 17 -17.35 15.04 -5.98
CA THR A 17 -16.65 13.91 -5.33
C THR A 17 -17.52 13.31 -4.22
N ALA A 18 -18.22 14.13 -3.43
CA ALA A 18 -19.17 13.65 -2.42
C ALA A 18 -20.33 12.84 -3.04
N LEU A 19 -20.85 13.27 -4.19
CA LEU A 19 -21.92 12.54 -4.90
C LEU A 19 -21.43 11.19 -5.44
N CYS A 20 -20.21 11.15 -5.97
CA CYS A 20 -19.58 9.92 -6.48
C CYS A 20 -19.29 8.91 -5.36
N VAL A 21 -18.86 9.39 -4.18
CA VAL A 21 -18.66 8.56 -2.99
C VAL A 21 -19.99 8.02 -2.47
N ALA A 22 -21.05 8.84 -2.47
CA ALA A 22 -22.38 8.39 -2.07
C ALA A 22 -22.95 7.32 -3.02
N GLN A 23 -22.78 7.49 -4.33
CA GLN A 23 -23.18 6.49 -5.33
C GLN A 23 -22.40 5.18 -5.18
N SER A 24 -21.07 5.26 -5.05
CA SER A 24 -20.22 4.08 -4.80
C SER A 24 -20.60 3.37 -3.50
N GLY A 25 -20.98 4.12 -2.46
CA GLY A 25 -21.44 3.57 -1.19
C GLY A 25 -22.78 2.83 -1.29
N GLN A 26 -23.70 3.28 -2.15
CA GLN A 26 -24.95 2.57 -2.43
C GLN A 26 -24.73 1.29 -3.22
N GLU A 27 -23.82 1.31 -4.21
CA GLU A 27 -23.43 0.12 -4.97
C GLU A 27 -22.77 -0.94 -4.07
N LEU A 28 -21.89 -0.53 -3.14
CA LEU A 28 -21.28 -1.43 -2.17
C LEU A 28 -22.32 -2.07 -1.23
N LYS A 29 -23.34 -1.32 -0.80
CA LYS A 29 -24.44 -1.88 0.00
C LYS A 29 -25.27 -2.88 -0.79
N HIS A 30 -25.57 -2.60 -2.06
CA HIS A 30 -26.29 -3.53 -2.92
C HIS A 30 -25.50 -4.81 -3.15
N LEU A 31 -24.19 -4.68 -3.42
CA LEU A 31 -23.30 -5.81 -3.64
C LEU A 31 -23.14 -6.67 -2.38
N ALA A 32 -23.07 -6.06 -1.19
CA ALA A 32 -23.04 -6.78 0.08
C ALA A 32 -24.31 -7.63 0.30
N LEU A 33 -25.48 -7.08 -0.06
CA LEU A 33 -26.78 -7.77 0.02
C LEU A 33 -26.86 -8.95 -0.97
N GLU A 34 -26.30 -8.79 -2.17
CA GLU A 34 -26.20 -9.89 -3.13
C GLU A 34 -25.25 -11.00 -2.66
N VAL A 35 -24.11 -10.65 -2.05
CA VAL A 35 -23.18 -11.63 -1.47
C VAL A 35 -23.83 -12.42 -0.36
N GLU A 36 -24.56 -11.77 0.55
CA GLU A 36 -25.28 -12.45 1.63
C GLU A 36 -26.32 -13.45 1.10
N LYS A 37 -27.05 -13.07 0.04
CA LYS A 37 -28.03 -13.93 -0.61
C LYS A 37 -27.37 -15.16 -1.27
N VAL A 38 -26.26 -14.97 -1.97
CA VAL A 38 -25.48 -16.06 -2.57
C VAL A 38 -24.91 -17.00 -1.50
N GLN A 39 -24.55 -16.47 -0.34
CA GLN A 39 -24.01 -17.26 0.77
C GLN A 39 -25.10 -18.10 1.45
N GLN A 40 -26.33 -17.60 1.53
CA GLN A 40 -27.50 -18.39 1.93
C GLN A 40 -27.81 -19.50 0.91
N ASP A 41 -27.76 -19.20 -0.39
CA ASP A 41 -28.01 -20.19 -1.44
C ASP A 41 -26.95 -21.31 -1.44
N LEU A 42 -25.67 -20.97 -1.21
CA LEU A 42 -24.59 -21.96 -1.04
C LEU A 42 -24.83 -22.89 0.15
N SER A 43 -25.24 -22.32 1.28
CA SER A 43 -25.53 -23.10 2.50
C SER A 43 -26.70 -24.06 2.27
N ARG A 44 -27.71 -23.64 1.51
CA ARG A 44 -28.85 -24.49 1.13
C ARG A 44 -28.44 -25.62 0.19
N LEU A 45 -27.52 -25.35 -0.74
CA LEU A 45 -27.02 -26.36 -1.69
C LEU A 45 -26.17 -27.43 -0.97
N ASP A 46 -25.34 -27.03 -0.01
CA ASP A 46 -24.55 -27.95 0.83
C ASP A 46 -25.45 -28.87 1.67
N ALA A 47 -26.57 -28.35 2.19
CA ALA A 47 -27.55 -29.16 2.89
C ALA A 47 -28.17 -30.24 1.98
N MET A 48 -28.55 -29.87 0.75
CA MET A 48 -29.09 -30.82 -0.24
C MET A 48 -28.07 -31.88 -0.67
N LEU A 49 -26.79 -31.50 -0.82
CA LEU A 49 -25.71 -32.46 -1.11
C LEU A 49 -25.47 -33.41 0.07
N GLY A 50 -25.63 -32.93 1.30
CA GLY A 50 -25.59 -33.76 2.51
C GLY A 50 -26.68 -34.83 2.53
N GLU A 51 -27.92 -34.46 2.20
CA GLU A 51 -29.04 -35.41 2.09
C GLU A 51 -28.81 -36.44 0.98
N THR A 52 -28.29 -36.01 -0.18
CA THR A 52 -28.01 -36.91 -1.31
C THR A 52 -26.94 -37.94 -0.93
N ARG A 53 -25.85 -37.52 -0.27
CA ARG A 53 -24.80 -38.43 0.21
C ARG A 53 -25.29 -39.39 1.29
N ALA A 54 -26.26 -38.97 2.11
CA ALA A 54 -26.87 -39.85 3.11
C ALA A 54 -27.72 -40.95 2.45
N LEU A 55 -28.42 -40.62 1.36
CA LEU A 55 -29.16 -41.60 0.56
C LEU A 55 -28.22 -42.60 -0.13
N GLU A 56 -27.11 -42.14 -0.71
CA GLU A 56 -26.09 -43.01 -1.33
C GLU A 56 -25.47 -44.01 -0.31
N ARG A 57 -25.25 -43.57 0.94
CA ARG A 57 -24.79 -44.49 2.02
C ARG A 57 -25.83 -45.54 2.35
N LYS A 58 -27.09 -45.14 2.47
CA LYS A 58 -28.21 -46.05 2.79
C LYS A 58 -28.44 -47.08 1.68
N GLU A 59 -28.26 -46.66 0.42
CA GLU A 59 -28.29 -47.53 -0.74
C GLU A 59 -27.12 -48.53 -0.73
N SER A 60 -25.92 -48.08 -0.37
CA SER A 60 -24.74 -48.95 -0.24
C SER A 60 -24.88 -49.97 0.89
N GLU A 61 -25.49 -49.60 2.02
CA GLU A 61 -25.79 -50.51 3.14
C GLU A 61 -26.83 -51.57 2.77
N LEU A 62 -27.86 -51.21 2.00
CA LEU A 62 -28.86 -52.16 1.52
C LEU A 62 -28.28 -53.19 0.54
N LEU A 63 -27.34 -52.77 -0.33
CA LEU A 63 -26.65 -53.67 -1.26
C LEU A 63 -25.77 -54.69 -0.54
N GLN A 64 -25.08 -54.31 0.54
CA GLN A 64 -24.29 -55.25 1.36
C GLN A 64 -25.17 -56.30 2.06
N ASN A 65 -26.33 -55.91 2.58
CA ASN A 65 -27.25 -56.87 3.20
C ASN A 65 -27.87 -57.86 2.20
N THR A 66 -27.96 -57.49 0.92
CA THR A 66 -28.52 -58.37 -0.12
C THR A 66 -27.49 -59.42 -0.58
N GLU A 67 -26.19 -59.10 -0.55
CA GLU A 67 -25.11 -60.05 -0.86
C GLU A 67 -24.89 -61.10 0.25
N GLU A 68 -25.31 -60.83 1.50
CA GLU A 68 -25.24 -61.80 2.61
C GLU A 68 -26.39 -62.83 2.59
N GLU A 69 -27.55 -62.52 1.99
CA GLU A 69 -28.68 -63.47 1.88
C GLU A 69 -28.52 -64.49 0.73
N ASP A 70 -27.77 -64.17 -0.33
CA ASP A 70 -27.54 -65.07 -1.48
C ASP A 70 -26.52 -66.20 -1.21
N ALA A 71 -25.88 -66.23 -0.03
CA ALA A 71 -24.86 -67.23 0.33
C ALA A 71 -25.41 -68.51 1.00
N LEU A 72 -26.74 -68.63 1.19
CA LEU A 72 -27.38 -69.78 1.86
C LEU A 72 -28.47 -70.44 1.00
N ILE A 73 -28.08 -71.04 -0.13
CA ILE A 73 -28.94 -71.99 -0.85
C ILE A 73 -28.16 -73.30 -1.03
N PRO A 74 -28.46 -74.35 -0.24
CA PRO A 74 -27.93 -75.70 -0.46
C PRO A 74 -28.50 -76.30 -1.75
N ASP A 75 -27.62 -76.83 -2.59
CA ASP A 75 -27.99 -77.66 -3.75
C ASP A 75 -28.61 -79.00 -3.27
N ASP A 76 -29.68 -79.39 -3.96
CA ASP A 76 -30.50 -80.61 -3.85
C ASP A 76 -31.49 -80.71 -2.68
N MET A 77 -32.80 -80.68 -3.00
CA MET A 77 -33.75 -81.75 -2.66
C MET A 77 -35.15 -81.53 -3.29
N ASP A 78 -35.74 -82.66 -3.66
CA ASP A 78 -36.97 -82.95 -4.42
C ASP A 78 -38.23 -82.06 -4.27
N LEU A 79 -38.97 -82.05 -5.39
CA LEU A 79 -40.30 -81.50 -5.63
C LEU A 79 -41.34 -81.78 -4.53
N ASP A 80 -42.08 -80.74 -4.14
CA ASP A 80 -43.50 -80.90 -3.86
C ASP A 80 -44.35 -79.81 -4.54
N SER A 81 -45.39 -80.29 -5.20
CA SER A 81 -46.33 -79.56 -6.03
C SER A 81 -47.44 -78.95 -5.19
N ASN A 82 -47.29 -77.69 -4.77
CA ASN A 82 -48.37 -76.73 -4.54
C ASN A 82 -47.83 -75.48 -3.85
N VAL A 83 -47.79 -74.36 -4.57
CA VAL A 83 -48.10 -72.97 -4.16
C VAL A 83 -47.54 -72.08 -5.28
N LEU A 84 -48.32 -71.96 -6.35
CA LEU A 84 -48.05 -71.10 -7.49
C LEU A 84 -49.18 -70.08 -7.59
N VAL A 85 -49.18 -69.04 -6.75
CA VAL A 85 -49.76 -67.73 -7.09
C VAL A 85 -49.06 -66.67 -6.21
N GLU A 86 -48.73 -65.51 -6.79
CA GLU A 86 -48.35 -64.25 -6.12
C GLU A 86 -46.84 -63.90 -5.97
N PRO A 87 -46.05 -63.92 -7.07
CA PRO A 87 -45.04 -62.85 -7.23
C PRO A 87 -45.09 -62.12 -8.59
N GLU A 88 -45.84 -62.63 -9.57
CA GLU A 88 -45.88 -62.01 -10.90
C GLU A 88 -46.68 -60.70 -10.96
N ALA A 89 -47.71 -60.56 -10.13
CA ALA A 89 -48.58 -59.38 -10.14
C ALA A 89 -47.84 -58.14 -9.60
N GLU A 90 -47.06 -58.31 -8.54
CA GLU A 90 -46.26 -57.25 -7.95
C GLU A 90 -45.10 -56.85 -8.86
N TRP A 91 -44.43 -57.82 -9.48
CA TRP A 91 -43.37 -57.56 -10.46
C TRP A 91 -43.89 -56.81 -11.69
N LYS A 92 -45.04 -57.21 -12.23
CA LYS A 92 -45.70 -56.52 -13.35
C LYS A 92 -46.17 -55.12 -12.94
N ALA A 93 -46.66 -54.92 -11.71
CA ALA A 93 -47.05 -53.61 -11.19
C ALA A 93 -45.83 -52.69 -11.01
N LEU A 94 -44.71 -53.21 -10.52
CA LEU A 94 -43.46 -52.47 -10.35
C LEU A 94 -42.88 -52.07 -11.72
N LEU A 95 -42.85 -52.99 -12.68
CA LEU A 95 -42.46 -52.70 -14.06
C LEU A 95 -43.37 -51.66 -14.72
N HIS A 96 -44.68 -51.74 -14.47
CA HIS A 96 -45.63 -50.75 -14.96
C HIS A 96 -45.38 -49.37 -14.32
N ARG A 97 -45.06 -49.32 -13.02
CA ARG A 97 -44.74 -48.07 -12.30
C ARG A 97 -43.41 -47.46 -12.74
N ILE A 98 -42.38 -48.28 -12.97
CA ILE A 98 -41.10 -47.88 -13.56
C ILE A 98 -41.29 -47.39 -14.99
N SER A 99 -42.11 -48.06 -15.79
CA SER A 99 -42.45 -47.59 -17.14
C SER A 99 -43.20 -46.24 -17.09
N LYS A 100 -44.10 -46.05 -16.12
CA LYS A 100 -44.83 -44.79 -15.91
C LYS A 100 -43.88 -43.64 -15.54
N LEU A 101 -42.83 -43.92 -14.78
CA LEU A 101 -41.80 -42.94 -14.41
C LEU A 101 -40.81 -42.68 -15.56
N LYS A 102 -40.42 -43.69 -16.34
CA LYS A 102 -39.66 -43.51 -17.59
C LYS A 102 -40.45 -42.76 -18.66
N HIS A 103 -41.77 -42.92 -18.67
CA HIS A 103 -42.71 -42.23 -19.56
C HIS A 103 -43.37 -41.00 -18.93
N ALA A 104 -43.00 -40.63 -17.69
CA ALA A 104 -43.23 -39.30 -17.17
C ALA A 104 -42.33 -38.38 -18.00
N LYS A 105 -42.83 -38.04 -19.19
CA LYS A 105 -42.20 -37.11 -20.12
C LYS A 105 -42.07 -35.81 -19.36
N VAL A 106 -40.92 -35.61 -18.73
CA VAL A 106 -40.42 -34.26 -18.43
C VAL A 106 -40.63 -33.49 -19.72
N SER A 107 -41.50 -32.49 -19.67
CA SER A 107 -41.90 -31.74 -20.85
C SER A 107 -40.63 -31.27 -21.57
N GLU A 108 -40.63 -31.23 -22.89
CA GLU A 108 -39.48 -30.69 -23.64
C GLU A 108 -39.14 -29.26 -23.16
N GLN A 109 -40.15 -28.52 -22.69
CA GLN A 109 -39.99 -27.22 -22.04
C GLN A 109 -39.27 -27.31 -20.69
N GLU A 110 -39.53 -28.33 -19.88
CA GLU A 110 -38.86 -28.52 -18.58
C GLU A 110 -37.39 -28.96 -18.76
N ARG A 111 -37.10 -29.79 -19.77
CA ARG A 111 -35.72 -30.13 -20.14
C ARG A 111 -34.94 -28.91 -20.65
N LYS A 112 -35.57 -28.08 -21.48
CA LYS A 112 -34.97 -26.81 -21.94
C LYS A 112 -34.75 -25.84 -20.77
N ALA A 113 -35.75 -25.65 -19.91
CA ALA A 113 -35.65 -24.79 -18.73
C ALA A 113 -34.59 -25.29 -17.72
N PHE A 114 -34.46 -26.60 -17.54
CA PHE A 114 -33.41 -27.19 -16.71
C PHE A 114 -32.02 -27.00 -17.32
N GLY A 115 -31.89 -27.18 -18.64
CA GLY A 115 -30.65 -26.91 -19.36
C GLY A 115 -30.23 -25.44 -19.27
N GLU A 116 -31.18 -24.52 -19.42
CA GLU A 116 -30.96 -23.07 -19.25
C GLU A 116 -30.51 -22.74 -17.83
N ARG A 117 -31.19 -23.26 -16.79
CA ARG A 117 -30.78 -23.09 -15.38
C ARG A 117 -29.41 -23.68 -15.07
N MET A 118 -29.08 -24.83 -15.66
CA MET A 118 -27.76 -25.44 -15.50
C MET A 118 -26.67 -24.58 -16.14
N SER A 119 -26.96 -24.00 -17.31
CA SER A 119 -26.03 -23.10 -18.00
C SER A 119 -25.79 -21.81 -17.23
N THR A 120 -26.82 -21.21 -16.62
CA THR A 120 -26.67 -20.00 -15.80
C THR A 120 -25.91 -20.30 -14.52
N LEU A 121 -26.21 -21.41 -13.83
CA LEU A 121 -25.45 -21.85 -12.66
C LEU A 121 -23.97 -22.07 -12.98
N LYS A 122 -23.66 -22.66 -14.14
CA LYS A 122 -22.27 -22.81 -14.60
C LYS A 122 -21.59 -21.45 -14.79
N MET A 123 -22.25 -20.49 -15.45
CA MET A 123 -21.72 -19.13 -15.62
C MET A 123 -21.48 -18.43 -14.28
N PHE A 124 -22.40 -18.56 -13.31
CA PHE A 124 -22.22 -18.00 -11.97
C PHE A 124 -21.03 -18.63 -11.24
N LYS A 125 -20.87 -19.96 -11.33
CA LYS A 125 -19.72 -20.67 -10.76
C LYS A 125 -18.40 -20.20 -11.37
N ASP A 126 -18.35 -20.08 -12.70
CA ASP A 126 -17.17 -19.62 -13.42
C ASP A 126 -16.82 -18.16 -13.06
N ARG A 127 -17.83 -17.28 -12.94
CA ARG A 127 -17.64 -15.90 -12.46
C ARG A 127 -17.14 -15.85 -11.02
N ALA A 128 -17.72 -16.64 -10.12
CA ALA A 128 -17.27 -16.72 -8.73
C ALA A 128 -15.80 -17.18 -8.66
N ALA A 129 -15.42 -18.20 -9.42
CA ALA A 129 -14.03 -18.67 -9.52
C ALA A 129 -13.09 -17.58 -10.05
N SER A 130 -13.53 -16.82 -11.06
CA SER A 130 -12.77 -15.68 -11.59
C SER A 130 -12.60 -14.57 -10.55
N ILE A 131 -13.65 -14.22 -9.79
CA ILE A 131 -13.59 -13.19 -8.74
C ILE A 131 -12.62 -13.60 -7.63
N VAL A 132 -12.67 -14.86 -7.19
CA VAL A 132 -11.73 -15.39 -6.18
C VAL A 132 -10.29 -15.32 -6.69
N THR A 133 -10.07 -15.65 -7.96
CA THR A 133 -8.75 -15.54 -8.58
C THR A 133 -8.26 -14.09 -8.64
N SER A 134 -9.13 -13.16 -9.07
CA SER A 134 -8.81 -11.72 -9.09
C SER A 134 -8.52 -11.18 -7.69
N MET A 135 -9.30 -11.58 -6.67
CA MET A 135 -9.06 -11.21 -5.28
C MET A 135 -7.69 -11.68 -4.79
N LYS A 136 -7.29 -12.90 -5.15
CA LYS A 136 -5.95 -13.41 -4.83
C LYS A 136 -4.86 -12.58 -5.51
N VAL A 137 -4.99 -12.30 -6.80
CA VAL A 137 -4.03 -11.47 -7.55
C VAL A 137 -3.90 -10.07 -6.96
N LEU A 138 -5.02 -9.45 -6.58
CA LEU A 138 -5.05 -8.14 -5.94
C LEU A 138 -4.38 -8.18 -4.57
N ASN A 139 -4.69 -9.18 -3.74
CA ASN A 139 -4.09 -9.31 -2.41
C ASN A 139 -2.57 -9.56 -2.49
N ASP A 140 -2.13 -10.37 -3.44
CA ASP A 140 -0.72 -10.60 -3.71
C ASP A 140 -0.05 -9.30 -4.21
N GLY A 141 -0.76 -8.53 -5.06
CA GLY A 141 -0.33 -7.21 -5.53
C GLY A 141 -0.15 -6.21 -4.39
N ILE A 142 -1.13 -6.10 -3.50
CA ILE A 142 -1.10 -5.24 -2.31
C ILE A 142 0.06 -5.64 -1.40
N SER A 143 0.26 -6.94 -1.19
CA SER A 143 1.34 -7.46 -0.35
C SER A 143 2.72 -7.09 -0.92
N ARG A 144 2.93 -7.30 -2.23
CA ARG A 144 4.17 -6.89 -2.92
C ARG A 144 4.39 -5.38 -2.85
N ALA A 145 3.36 -4.58 -3.09
CA ALA A 145 3.45 -3.12 -3.02
C ALA A 145 3.81 -2.66 -1.61
N LYS A 146 3.16 -3.21 -0.57
CA LYS A 146 3.45 -2.91 0.83
C LYS A 146 4.89 -3.23 1.19
N SER A 147 5.38 -4.42 0.83
CA SER A 147 6.78 -4.80 1.06
C SER A 147 7.76 -3.89 0.33
N LYS A 148 7.43 -3.47 -0.90
CA LYS A 148 8.29 -2.56 -1.66
C LYS A 148 8.35 -1.16 -1.03
N VAL A 149 7.22 -0.64 -0.56
CA VAL A 149 7.16 0.66 0.14
C VAL A 149 8.02 0.62 1.40
N VAL A 150 7.89 -0.42 2.24
CA VAL A 150 8.69 -0.56 3.46
C VAL A 150 10.19 -0.62 3.14
N MET A 151 10.58 -1.37 2.11
CA MET A 151 11.97 -1.49 1.68
C MET A 151 12.53 -0.14 1.21
N VAL A 152 11.81 0.58 0.35
CA VAL A 152 12.26 1.89 -0.17
C VAL A 152 12.31 2.93 0.93
N ASN A 153 11.35 2.92 1.85
CA ASN A 153 11.35 3.83 3.00
C ASN A 153 12.55 3.59 3.91
N LYS A 154 12.89 2.32 4.19
CA LYS A 154 14.06 1.97 5.00
C LYS A 154 15.37 2.42 4.34
N ASP A 155 15.54 2.12 3.05
CA ASP A 155 16.71 2.55 2.27
C ASP A 155 16.82 4.08 2.21
N THR A 156 15.71 4.79 2.02
CA THR A 156 15.69 6.26 2.03
C THR A 156 16.04 6.81 3.42
N TYR A 157 15.50 6.22 4.48
CA TYR A 157 15.81 6.60 5.86
C TYR A 157 17.31 6.41 6.16
N ASP A 158 17.88 5.27 5.78
CA ASP A 158 19.30 4.98 6.02
C ASP A 158 20.20 5.96 5.25
N ARG A 159 19.85 6.31 4.00
CA ARG A 159 20.57 7.33 3.22
C ARG A 159 20.50 8.71 3.86
N VAL A 160 19.30 9.16 4.27
CA VAL A 160 19.11 10.45 4.93
C VAL A 160 19.88 10.47 6.26
N LYS A 161 19.83 9.38 7.03
CA LYS A 161 20.57 9.25 8.29
C LYS A 161 22.07 9.38 8.08
N SER A 162 22.66 8.65 7.14
CA SER A 162 24.10 8.73 6.86
C SER A 162 24.51 10.11 6.33
N SER A 163 23.74 10.70 5.41
CA SER A 163 23.99 12.07 4.93
C SER A 163 23.91 13.07 6.07
N PHE A 164 22.86 13.02 6.90
CA PHE A 164 22.69 13.90 8.04
C PHE A 164 23.83 13.81 9.06
N GLN A 165 24.31 12.60 9.34
CA GLN A 165 25.47 12.39 10.21
C GLN A 165 26.73 13.05 9.66
N ASN A 166 27.01 12.86 8.36
CA ASN A 166 28.18 13.45 7.70
C ASN A 166 28.09 14.99 7.71
N LEU A 167 26.93 15.56 7.38
CA LEU A 167 26.75 17.02 7.39
C LEU A 167 26.87 17.60 8.81
N CYS A 168 26.33 16.92 9.82
CA CYS A 168 26.47 17.34 11.21
C CYS A 168 27.92 17.30 11.70
N GLN A 169 28.75 16.35 11.25
CA GLN A 169 30.18 16.33 11.60
C GLN A 169 30.92 17.57 11.08
N HIS A 170 30.55 18.07 9.91
CA HIS A 170 31.14 19.30 9.35
C HIS A 170 30.61 20.58 10.03
N LEU A 171 29.32 20.64 10.36
CA LEU A 171 28.70 21.83 10.95
C LEU A 171 28.90 21.93 12.48
N LEU A 172 28.97 20.79 13.17
CA LEU A 172 29.05 20.69 14.63
C LEU A 172 30.21 19.76 15.04
N PRO A 173 31.47 20.20 14.92
CA PRO A 173 32.64 19.35 15.16
C PRO A 173 32.71 18.76 16.59
N ASN A 174 32.06 19.41 17.56
CA ASN A 174 32.06 18.98 18.96
C ASN A 174 30.86 18.08 19.33
N LYS A 175 29.94 17.77 18.41
CA LYS A 175 28.74 16.97 18.70
C LYS A 175 28.55 15.84 17.69
N SER A 176 28.23 14.67 18.21
CA SER A 176 27.77 13.54 17.41
C SER A 176 26.25 13.56 17.35
N VAL A 177 25.68 13.38 16.16
CA VAL A 177 24.23 13.42 15.93
C VAL A 177 23.77 12.11 15.32
N ASN A 178 22.54 11.70 15.62
CA ASN A 178 21.91 10.50 15.08
C ASN A 178 20.40 10.68 14.92
N LEU A 179 19.79 9.91 14.01
CA LEU A 179 18.35 9.79 13.88
C LEU A 179 17.89 8.46 14.50
N ILE A 180 16.90 8.54 15.38
CA ILE A 180 16.31 7.41 16.09
C ILE A 180 14.84 7.31 15.71
N GLN A 181 14.42 6.14 15.22
CA GLN A 181 13.01 5.82 15.00
C GLN A 181 12.34 5.52 16.36
N LEU A 182 11.17 6.10 16.59
CA LEU A 182 10.45 5.96 17.86
C LEU A 182 9.64 4.66 17.99
N GLY A 183 9.51 3.90 16.90
CA GLY A 183 8.79 2.64 16.85
C GLY A 183 9.10 1.87 15.56
N GLU A 184 8.27 0.88 15.27
CA GLU A 184 8.42 0.03 14.08
C GLU A 184 7.70 0.59 12.85
N THR A 185 6.72 1.48 13.07
CA THR A 185 5.93 2.05 11.98
C THR A 185 6.43 3.44 11.60
N VAL A 186 6.13 3.86 10.37
CA VAL A 186 6.49 5.20 9.86
C VAL A 186 5.73 6.30 10.64
N GLU A 187 4.57 5.97 11.19
CA GLU A 187 3.68 6.89 11.92
C GLU A 187 4.22 7.26 13.31
N ASP A 188 5.06 6.41 13.90
CA ASP A 188 5.68 6.65 15.21
C ASP A 188 6.65 7.83 15.19
N GLY A 189 7.15 8.19 14.00
CA GLY A 189 8.02 9.35 13.78
C GLY A 189 9.49 9.12 14.14
N ILE A 190 10.25 10.21 14.06
CA ILE A 190 11.71 10.20 14.21
C ILE A 190 12.10 11.24 15.27
N LYS A 191 13.06 10.89 16.13
CA LYS A 191 13.75 11.85 17.01
C LYS A 191 15.18 12.05 16.57
N ILE A 192 15.65 13.26 16.77
CA ILE A 192 17.08 13.58 16.67
C ILE A 192 17.70 13.35 18.04
N ALA A 193 18.76 12.56 18.07
CA ALA A 193 19.58 12.35 19.24
C ALA A 193 20.95 12.95 19.02
N PHE A 194 21.52 13.57 20.05
CA PHE A 194 22.87 14.11 20.01
C PHE A 194 23.65 13.69 21.25
N SER A 195 24.97 13.60 21.10
CA SER A 195 25.90 13.37 22.20
C SER A 195 27.09 14.30 22.07
N ASN A 196 27.75 14.60 23.18
CA ASN A 196 28.93 15.45 23.15
C ASN A 196 30.13 14.60 22.71
N SER A 197 30.84 15.02 21.67
CA SER A 197 31.96 14.23 21.12
C SER A 197 33.18 14.19 22.05
N GLN A 198 33.18 14.99 23.12
CA GLN A 198 34.19 15.01 24.18
C GLN A 198 33.82 14.13 25.38
N ALA A 199 32.81 13.26 25.29
CA ALA A 199 32.50 12.33 26.37
C ALA A 199 33.74 11.43 26.63
N PRO A 200 34.32 11.46 27.84
CA PRO A 200 35.46 10.63 28.16
C PRO A 200 35.02 9.18 28.20
N ASP A 201 35.70 8.36 27.39
CA ASP A 201 35.91 6.92 27.52
C ASP A 201 34.70 6.03 27.91
N ASP A 202 34.23 5.29 26.90
CA ASP A 202 33.71 3.91 26.95
C ASP A 202 32.55 3.54 27.89
N SER A 203 31.95 4.48 28.61
CA SER A 203 30.82 4.23 29.51
C SER A 203 29.55 4.93 29.00
N ALA A 204 28.98 4.32 27.97
CA ALA A 204 27.71 4.67 27.33
C ALA A 204 27.64 6.10 26.77
N MET A 205 27.80 6.22 25.45
CA MET A 205 27.45 7.42 24.70
C MET A 205 26.01 7.81 25.03
N SER A 206 25.83 8.71 26.00
CA SER A 206 24.52 9.11 26.49
C SER A 206 23.90 9.98 25.42
N TRP A 207 22.96 9.38 24.69
CA TRP A 207 22.21 10.02 23.64
C TRP A 207 21.13 10.89 24.27
N ASN A 208 21.22 12.20 24.06
CA ASN A 208 20.20 13.13 24.49
C ASN A 208 19.23 13.43 23.34
N THR A 209 17.93 13.33 23.60
CA THR A 209 16.88 13.63 22.62
C THR A 209 16.22 14.99 22.84
N ASN A 210 16.60 15.73 23.89
CA ASN A 210 16.00 17.01 24.23
C ASN A 210 16.73 18.16 23.51
N LEU A 211 16.16 18.59 22.39
CA LEU A 211 16.70 19.68 21.57
C LEU A 211 16.85 21.02 22.33
N ASN A 212 16.14 21.23 23.44
CA ASN A 212 16.27 22.45 24.24
C ASN A 212 17.62 22.60 24.94
N GLN A 213 18.42 21.53 25.01
CA GLN A 213 19.78 21.61 25.56
C GLN A 213 20.83 22.09 24.54
N LEU A 214 20.43 22.27 23.28
CA LEU A 214 21.29 22.85 22.25
C LEU A 214 21.16 24.37 22.26
N SER A 215 22.26 25.07 21.96
CA SER A 215 22.22 26.53 21.81
C SER A 215 21.33 26.93 20.63
N GLY A 216 20.86 28.19 20.60
CA GLY A 216 20.05 28.71 19.49
C GLY A 216 20.69 28.46 18.12
N GLY A 217 21.97 28.81 17.96
CA GLY A 217 22.72 28.57 16.73
C GLY A 217 22.89 27.09 16.40
N GLN A 218 23.12 26.23 17.40
CA GLN A 218 23.21 24.78 17.19
C GLN A 218 21.89 24.17 16.70
N ARG A 219 20.76 24.63 17.23
CA ARG A 219 19.44 24.19 16.74
C ARG A 219 19.21 24.62 15.29
N THR A 220 19.58 25.85 14.93
CA THR A 220 19.49 26.32 13.54
C THR A 220 20.36 25.48 12.61
N LEU A 221 21.63 25.23 12.97
CA LEU A 221 22.54 24.40 12.19
C LEU A 221 22.03 22.97 12.02
N LEU A 222 21.48 22.39 13.07
CA LEU A 222 20.89 21.06 13.03
C LEU A 222 19.70 20.99 12.06
N SER A 223 18.84 22.01 12.07
CA SER A 223 17.72 22.12 11.13
C SER A 223 18.21 22.26 9.69
N VAL A 224 19.19 23.13 9.45
CA VAL A 224 19.80 23.30 8.11
C VAL A 224 20.44 21.99 7.65
N ALA A 225 21.17 21.29 8.50
CA ALA A 225 21.77 19.99 8.18
C ALA A 225 20.72 18.95 7.77
N LEU A 226 19.57 18.92 8.45
CA LEU A 226 18.49 17.99 8.13
C LEU A 226 17.85 18.30 6.77
N VAL A 227 17.56 19.57 6.51
CA VAL A 227 17.01 20.01 5.21
C VAL A 227 17.99 19.68 4.08
N LEU A 228 19.27 19.95 4.28
CA LEU A 228 20.32 19.64 3.31
C LEU A 228 20.50 18.13 3.10
N ALA A 229 20.40 17.31 4.15
CA ALA A 229 20.48 15.85 4.02
C ALA A 229 19.33 15.28 3.18
N ILE A 230 18.12 15.78 3.38
CA ILE A 230 16.94 15.41 2.57
C ILE A 230 17.13 15.89 1.12
N ALA A 231 17.61 17.12 0.95
CA ALA A 231 17.91 17.71 -0.35
C ALA A 231 18.97 16.94 -1.14
N GLN A 232 19.97 16.35 -0.48
CA GLN A 232 21.01 15.52 -1.12
C GLN A 232 20.53 14.12 -1.52
N CYS A 233 19.54 13.57 -0.81
CA CYS A 233 19.00 12.25 -1.11
C CYS A 233 18.03 12.28 -2.30
N SER A 234 17.51 13.46 -2.64
CA SER A 234 16.68 13.69 -3.81
C SER A 234 17.53 14.21 -4.98
N GLN A 235 17.22 13.75 -6.20
CA GLN A 235 17.86 14.22 -7.41
C GLN A 235 17.16 15.51 -7.87
N ASN A 236 17.52 16.66 -7.27
CA ASN A 236 16.96 17.96 -7.68
C ASN A 236 17.94 18.69 -8.60
N PHE A 237 17.41 19.26 -9.68
CA PHE A 237 18.22 20.01 -10.64
C PHE A 237 18.57 21.43 -10.15
N VAL A 238 17.71 22.04 -9.33
CA VAL A 238 17.86 23.42 -8.84
C VAL A 238 17.45 23.51 -7.37
N TYR A 239 18.26 24.20 -6.56
CA TYR A 239 17.98 24.54 -5.16
C TYR A 239 17.83 26.06 -5.02
N LEU A 240 16.79 26.51 -4.34
CA LEU A 240 16.59 27.92 -3.97
C LEU A 240 16.65 28.05 -2.45
N MET A 241 17.55 28.88 -1.95
CA MET A 241 17.74 29.16 -0.53
C MET A 241 17.54 30.65 -0.26
N ASP A 242 16.59 30.99 0.59
CA ASP A 242 16.29 32.39 0.94
C ASP A 242 16.67 32.65 2.40
N GLU A 243 17.70 33.48 2.61
CA GLU A 243 18.22 33.93 3.91
C GLU A 243 18.41 32.83 4.96
N VAL A 244 18.80 31.63 4.51
CA VAL A 244 19.00 30.44 5.38
C VAL A 244 20.07 30.63 6.45
N ASP A 245 20.90 31.64 6.29
CA ASP A 245 22.07 31.98 7.10
C ASP A 245 21.82 33.18 8.04
N ALA A 246 20.64 33.81 7.99
CA ALA A 246 20.32 35.02 8.76
C ALA A 246 20.39 34.83 10.29
N ALA A 247 20.14 33.62 10.78
CA ALA A 247 20.16 33.30 12.22
C ALA A 247 21.50 32.71 12.71
N LEU A 248 22.53 32.69 11.86
CA LEU A 248 23.85 32.11 12.16
C LEU A 248 24.88 33.20 12.42
N ASP A 249 25.88 32.89 13.24
CA ASP A 249 27.08 33.72 13.40
C ASP A 249 28.03 33.56 12.20
N GLU A 250 29.01 34.46 12.08
CA GLU A 250 29.90 34.54 10.90
C GLU A 250 30.68 33.22 10.64
N GLU A 251 31.12 32.54 11.70
CA GLU A 251 31.83 31.26 11.59
C GLU A 251 30.91 30.16 11.02
N ASN A 252 29.68 30.08 11.52
CA ASN A 252 28.72 29.08 11.07
C ASN A 252 28.13 29.42 9.70
N GLN A 253 27.96 30.70 9.35
CA GLN A 253 27.64 31.14 7.99
C GLN A 253 28.68 30.62 6.98
N SER A 254 29.96 30.73 7.32
CA SER A 254 31.06 30.23 6.50
C SER A 254 31.02 28.70 6.34
N ARG A 255 30.78 27.96 7.44
CA ARG A 255 30.64 26.49 7.39
C ARG A 255 29.48 26.03 6.51
N VAL A 256 28.32 26.69 6.60
CA VAL A 256 27.16 26.35 5.76
C VAL A 256 27.46 26.69 4.31
N GLY A 257 28.04 27.86 4.02
CA GLY A 257 28.44 28.24 2.65
C GLY A 257 29.40 27.22 2.01
N ALA A 258 30.43 26.81 2.75
CA ALA A 258 31.38 25.78 2.32
C ALA A 258 30.69 24.45 2.00
N LEU A 259 29.74 24.02 2.83
CA LEU A 259 29.00 22.77 2.67
C LEU A 259 28.03 22.83 1.48
N VAL A 260 27.36 23.95 1.26
CA VAL A 260 26.50 24.15 0.08
C VAL A 260 27.32 24.08 -1.20
N GLN A 261 28.49 24.72 -1.24
CA GLN A 261 29.41 24.68 -2.38
C GLN A 261 29.97 23.25 -2.60
N SER A 262 30.42 22.58 -1.54
CA SER A 262 31.13 21.30 -1.67
C SER A 262 30.21 20.12 -1.92
N GLU A 263 28.96 20.15 -1.45
CA GLU A 263 28.04 19.01 -1.51
C GLU A 263 26.85 19.21 -2.44
N LEU A 264 26.19 20.37 -2.41
CA LEU A 264 24.99 20.62 -3.21
C LEU A 264 25.33 21.14 -4.60
N ALA A 265 26.22 22.13 -4.71
CA ALA A 265 26.57 22.75 -5.98
C ALA A 265 27.28 21.77 -6.95
N LYS A 266 27.87 20.67 -6.44
CA LYS A 266 28.41 19.59 -7.27
C LYS A 266 27.35 18.74 -7.98
N LYS A 267 26.13 18.69 -7.43
CA LYS A 267 25.05 17.80 -7.89
C LYS A 267 23.92 18.54 -8.59
N GLY A 268 23.78 19.84 -8.36
CA GLY A 268 22.74 20.67 -8.96
C GLY A 268 23.06 22.15 -8.89
N GLN A 269 22.25 22.98 -9.53
CA GLN A 269 22.41 24.43 -9.48
C GLN A 269 21.84 24.98 -8.17
N VAL A 270 22.57 25.86 -7.49
CA VAL A 270 22.12 26.48 -6.25
C VAL A 270 21.98 27.99 -6.45
N LEU A 271 20.79 28.52 -6.18
CA LEU A 271 20.50 29.95 -6.11
C LEU A 271 20.26 30.32 -4.65
N CYS A 272 21.09 31.20 -4.10
CA CYS A 272 20.98 31.66 -2.73
C CYS A 272 20.73 33.17 -2.68
N VAL A 273 19.81 33.58 -1.80
CA VAL A 273 19.61 34.97 -1.40
C VAL A 273 20.16 35.11 0.01
N SER A 274 21.14 36.00 0.19
CA SER A 274 21.74 36.29 1.50
C SER A 274 22.35 37.68 1.47
N HIS A 275 22.35 38.37 2.61
CA HIS A 275 23.06 39.62 2.84
C HIS A 275 24.40 39.42 3.58
N ASN A 276 24.75 38.20 3.98
CA ASN A 276 25.95 37.92 4.76
C ASN A 276 27.17 37.64 3.88
N ARG A 277 28.23 38.42 4.07
CA ARG A 277 29.46 38.32 3.29
C ARG A 277 30.19 36.98 3.46
N ALA A 278 30.16 36.41 4.66
CA ALA A 278 30.82 35.14 4.95
C ALA A 278 30.21 33.98 4.16
N PHE A 279 28.89 33.97 3.97
CA PHE A 279 28.20 32.98 3.14
C PHE A 279 28.43 33.25 1.64
N GLN A 280 28.30 34.51 1.21
CA GLN A 280 28.52 34.93 -0.19
C GLN A 280 29.93 34.62 -0.72
N ALA A 281 30.93 34.54 0.16
CA ALA A 281 32.31 34.23 -0.22
C ALA A 281 32.49 32.85 -0.90
N PHE A 282 31.53 31.94 -0.73
CA PHE A 282 31.54 30.61 -1.35
C PHE A 282 30.74 30.53 -2.67
N ALA A 283 30.15 31.63 -3.12
CA ALA A 283 29.42 31.67 -4.38
C ALA A 283 30.36 31.82 -5.58
N ASP A 284 30.04 31.14 -6.68
CA ASP A 284 30.78 31.30 -7.95
C ASP A 284 30.52 32.66 -8.62
N SER A 285 29.35 33.25 -8.36
CA SER A 285 28.94 34.55 -8.89
C SER A 285 27.91 35.18 -7.97
N VAL A 286 27.91 36.51 -7.85
CA VAL A 286 26.94 37.25 -7.02
C VAL A 286 26.13 38.20 -7.89
N VAL A 287 24.82 38.11 -7.75
CA VAL A 287 23.89 39.05 -8.36
C VAL A 287 23.52 40.08 -7.29
N GLN A 288 23.85 41.34 -7.54
CA GLN A 288 23.55 42.43 -6.63
C GLN A 288 22.29 43.14 -7.10
N VAL A 289 21.28 43.16 -6.23
CA VAL A 289 20.04 43.92 -6.45
C VAL A 289 20.16 45.25 -5.70
N THR A 290 20.03 46.37 -6.42
CA THR A 290 20.00 47.71 -5.85
C THR A 290 18.64 48.34 -6.06
N MET A 291 18.15 49.05 -5.04
CA MET A 291 16.88 49.77 -5.10
C MET A 291 17.18 51.27 -5.24
N ASP A 292 17.02 51.80 -6.44
CA ASP A 292 17.19 53.23 -6.76
C ASP A 292 16.11 53.66 -7.76
N ASN A 293 15.03 54.25 -7.24
CA ASN A 293 13.79 54.59 -7.97
C ASN A 293 13.13 53.42 -8.74
N GLY A 294 13.42 52.18 -8.33
CA GLY A 294 13.00 50.92 -8.93
C GLY A 294 14.00 49.80 -8.59
N SER A 295 13.69 48.55 -8.95
CA SER A 295 14.63 47.43 -8.77
C SER A 295 15.60 47.39 -9.95
N LYS A 296 16.88 47.73 -9.70
CA LYS A 296 17.98 47.55 -10.66
C LYS A 296 18.75 46.28 -10.29
N ILE A 297 19.05 45.46 -11.29
CA ILE A 297 19.82 44.22 -11.13
C ILE A 297 21.19 44.45 -11.76
N SER A 298 22.26 44.23 -10.98
CA SER A 298 23.64 44.31 -11.42
C SER A 298 24.33 42.96 -11.18
N TYR A 299 25.20 42.55 -12.11
CA TYR A 299 25.88 41.26 -12.06
C TYR A 299 27.35 41.48 -11.71
N ALA A 300 27.85 40.80 -10.68
CA ALA A 300 29.26 40.83 -10.31
C ALA A 300 29.80 39.40 -10.23
N GLN A 301 30.78 39.08 -11.07
CA GLN A 301 31.46 37.80 -11.01
C GLN A 301 32.54 37.87 -9.91
N LEU A 302 32.48 36.94 -8.96
CA LEU A 302 33.53 36.80 -7.94
C LEU A 302 34.62 35.91 -8.55
N GLU A 303 35.78 36.49 -8.85
CA GLU A 303 36.95 35.67 -9.14
C GLU A 303 37.39 34.94 -7.87
N SER A 304 37.53 33.63 -7.97
CA SER A 304 37.95 32.75 -6.89
C SER A 304 39.22 33.29 -6.24
N GLY A 305 39.09 33.85 -5.04
CA GLY A 305 40.22 34.34 -4.25
C GLY A 305 40.66 35.79 -4.46
N LYS A 306 39.98 36.62 -5.26
CA LYS A 306 40.24 38.08 -5.30
C LYS A 306 38.96 38.90 -5.36
N ARG A 307 38.95 39.98 -4.56
CA ARG A 307 37.88 40.99 -4.43
C ARG A 307 37.20 41.29 -5.77
N ALA A 308 35.87 41.23 -5.77
CA ALA A 308 35.02 41.59 -6.90
C ALA A 308 35.45 42.94 -7.50
N LYS A 309 35.78 42.94 -8.79
CA LYS A 309 35.90 44.16 -9.58
C LYS A 309 34.55 44.42 -10.22
N HIS A 310 34.01 45.62 -9.99
CA HIS A 310 32.84 46.13 -10.70
C HIS A 310 33.12 46.08 -12.21
N MET A 311 32.24 45.41 -12.96
CA MET A 311 32.12 45.58 -14.40
C MET A 311 30.74 46.19 -14.65
N ASP A 312 30.73 47.49 -14.89
CA ASP A 312 29.52 48.18 -15.34
C ASP A 312 29.34 47.90 -16.84
N SER A 313 28.14 47.50 -17.24
CA SER A 313 27.68 47.44 -18.64
C SER A 313 26.85 48.66 -18.96
#